data_AF-A0A9W6SME0-F1
#
_entry.id   AF-A0A9W6SME0-F1
#
_cell.length_a   1.000
_cell.length_b   1.000
_cell.length_c   1.000
_cell.angle_alpha   90.00
_cell.angle_beta   90.00
_cell.angle_gamma   90.00
#
_symmetry.space_group_name_H-M   'P 1'
#
loop_
_entity.id
_entity.type
_entity.pdbx_description
1 polymer ?
#
loop_
_entity_poly.entity_id
_entity_poly.type
_entity_poly.pdbx_seq_one_letter_code
_entity_poly.pdbx_strand_id
1 'polypeptide(L)'
;MSGKKPTPLRFLVVARTPSGPYPHPVEVGVHLDGVNSIVSFSIGPHAANAGGLVALSHVLDETRTGINPLFEQEFAAAELDWLVPRLIRLHGGEDVTDEIMSAYREQHGKRPETMHVSRHGS
;
A
#
# COMPACT_ATOMS: atom_id res chain seq x y z
N MET A 1 -10.93 -3.88 33.59
CA MET A 1 -11.19 -3.41 32.21
C MET A 1 -10.21 -4.15 31.30
N SER A 2 -10.65 -5.19 30.59
CA SER A 2 -9.76 -5.99 29.74
C SER A 2 -9.18 -5.13 28.63
N GLY A 3 -7.86 -4.91 28.68
CA GLY A 3 -7.10 -4.31 27.60
C GLY A 3 -7.19 -5.22 26.37
N LYS A 4 -7.97 -4.81 25.37
CA LYS A 4 -7.86 -5.40 24.03
C LYS A 4 -6.47 -5.01 23.53
N LYS A 5 -5.58 -6.00 23.39
CA LYS A 5 -4.35 -5.83 22.61
C LYS A 5 -4.75 -5.31 21.22
N PRO A 6 -4.03 -4.34 20.63
CA PRO A 6 -4.32 -3.90 19.27
C PRO A 6 -4.25 -5.11 18.33
N THR A 7 -5.32 -5.37 17.57
CA THR A 7 -5.25 -6.36 16.50
C THR A 7 -4.22 -5.87 15.48
N PRO A 8 -3.21 -6.67 15.11
CA PRO A 8 -2.22 -6.27 14.13
C PRO A 8 -2.89 -6.01 12.77
N LEU A 9 -2.52 -4.92 12.12
CA LEU A 9 -3.01 -4.58 10.78
C LEU A 9 -2.46 -5.60 9.79
N ARG A 10 -3.33 -6.09 8.90
CA ARG A 10 -2.96 -7.02 7.83
C ARG A 10 -2.85 -6.24 6.53
N PHE A 11 -1.65 -6.22 5.96
CA PHE A 11 -1.34 -5.59 4.68
C PHE A 11 -1.19 -6.66 3.60
N LEU A 12 -1.75 -6.40 2.42
CA LEU A 12 -1.42 -7.11 1.20
C LEU A 12 -0.20 -6.45 0.56
N VAL A 13 0.88 -7.19 0.37
CA VAL A 13 2.07 -6.69 -0.32
C VAL A 13 1.78 -6.64 -1.81
N VAL A 14 1.64 -5.43 -2.35
CA VAL A 14 1.28 -5.18 -3.75
C VAL A 14 2.48 -4.85 -4.64
N ALA A 15 3.62 -4.50 -4.04
CA ALA A 15 4.89 -4.38 -4.75
C ALA A 15 6.06 -4.72 -3.83
N ARG A 16 7.09 -5.35 -4.41
CA ARG A 16 8.43 -5.52 -3.82
C ARG A 16 9.44 -5.51 -4.96
N THR A 17 10.20 -4.43 -5.08
CA THR A 17 11.19 -4.26 -6.15
C THR A 17 12.58 -4.70 -5.67
N PRO A 18 13.46 -5.17 -6.57
CA PRO A 18 14.84 -5.52 -6.21
C PRO A 18 15.61 -4.27 -5.77
N SER A 19 16.75 -4.48 -5.10
CA SER A 19 17.67 -3.39 -4.75
C SER A 19 18.18 -2.66 -6.00
N GLY A 20 18.38 -1.34 -5.90
CA GLY A 20 18.82 -0.51 -7.00
C GLY A 20 19.13 0.92 -6.57
N PRO A 21 19.32 1.86 -7.52
CA PRO A 21 19.38 3.28 -7.20
C PRO A 21 18.04 3.74 -6.60
N TYR A 22 18.08 4.80 -5.80
CA TYR A 22 16.88 5.41 -5.22
C TYR A 22 15.79 5.61 -6.31
N PRO A 23 14.52 5.24 -6.04
CA PRO A 23 13.95 4.85 -4.75
C PRO A 23 14.09 3.36 -4.37
N HIS A 24 14.79 2.53 -5.14
CA HIS A 24 14.85 1.09 -4.90
C HIS A 24 15.72 0.69 -3.69
N PRO A 25 15.40 -0.42 -3.00
CA PRO A 25 14.19 -1.23 -3.15
C PRO A 25 12.94 -0.50 -2.63
N VAL A 26 11.80 -0.81 -3.22
CA VAL A 26 10.47 -0.29 -2.83
C VAL A 26 9.59 -1.47 -2.44
N GLU A 27 9.01 -1.41 -1.25
CA GLU A 27 7.93 -2.29 -0.82
C GLU A 27 6.68 -1.45 -0.55
N VAL A 28 5.57 -1.85 -1.15
CA VAL A 28 4.26 -1.23 -0.93
C VAL A 28 3.28 -2.28 -0.46
N GLY A 29 2.60 -1.98 0.64
CA GLY A 29 1.52 -2.80 1.19
C GLY A 29 0.23 -2.01 1.33
N VAL A 30 -0.92 -2.66 1.15
CA VAL A 30 -2.24 -2.03 1.35
C VAL A 30 -3.02 -2.78 2.42
N HIS A 31 -3.43 -2.08 3.47
CA HIS A 31 -4.45 -2.54 4.40
C HIS A 31 -5.81 -2.11 3.87
N LEU A 32 -6.61 -3.08 3.43
CA LEU A 32 -7.93 -2.87 2.86
C LEU A 32 -8.97 -2.70 3.97
N ASP A 33 -9.44 -1.46 4.17
CA ASP A 33 -10.49 -1.09 5.14
C ASP A 33 -11.38 0.05 4.58
N GLY A 34 -11.68 -0.04 3.27
CA GLY A 34 -12.48 0.97 2.55
C GLY A 34 -11.90 2.37 2.67
N VAL A 35 -12.71 3.32 3.14
CA VAL A 35 -12.32 4.73 3.39
C VAL A 35 -11.19 4.90 4.39
N ASN A 36 -10.99 3.92 5.29
CA ASN A 36 -9.96 3.94 6.33
C ASN A 36 -8.70 3.15 5.94
N SER A 37 -8.61 2.73 4.68
CA SER A 37 -7.47 1.97 4.17
C SER A 37 -6.14 2.70 4.40
N ILE A 38 -5.10 1.92 4.62
CA ILE A 38 -3.75 2.43 4.90
C ILE A 38 -2.79 1.84 3.87
N VAL A 39 -1.87 2.65 3.37
CA VAL A 39 -0.77 2.22 2.52
C VAL A 39 0.52 2.26 3.32
N SER A 40 1.25 1.15 3.33
CA SER A 40 2.58 1.02 3.91
C SER A 40 3.61 1.21 2.80
N PHE A 41 4.58 2.10 3.02
CA PHE A 41 5.75 2.26 2.15
C PHE A 41 7.03 1.92 2.91
N SER A 42 7.94 1.22 2.25
CA SER A 42 9.35 1.11 2.63
C SER A 42 10.21 1.34 1.39
N ILE A 43 11.05 2.37 1.43
CA ILE A 43 11.79 2.89 0.27
C ILE A 43 13.27 2.94 0.63
N GLY A 44 14.11 2.42 -0.26
CA GLY A 44 15.55 2.37 -0.08
C GLY A 44 16.03 1.20 0.78
N PRO A 45 17.35 1.03 0.90
CA PRO A 45 17.95 -0.06 1.67
C PRO A 45 17.72 0.16 3.17
N HIS A 46 17.68 -0.93 3.96
CA HIS A 46 17.37 -0.93 5.39
C HIS A 46 18.07 0.14 6.25
N ALA A 47 19.27 0.60 5.87
CA ALA A 47 20.01 1.65 6.58
C ALA A 47 19.43 3.08 6.39
N ALA A 48 18.59 3.29 5.38
CA ALA A 48 18.04 4.58 4.97
C ALA A 48 16.52 4.54 4.71
N ASN A 49 15.83 3.49 5.17
CA ASN A 49 14.40 3.26 4.90
C ASN A 49 13.57 4.53 5.11
N ALA A 50 13.16 5.16 4.01
CA ALA A 50 12.15 6.21 4.01
C ALA A 50 10.79 5.53 3.85
N GLY A 51 9.81 5.86 4.69
CA GLY A 51 8.52 5.20 4.61
C GLY A 51 7.73 5.26 5.89
N GLY A 52 6.60 4.57 5.90
CA GLY A 52 5.66 4.59 7.00
C GLY A 52 4.26 4.15 6.57
N LEU A 53 3.32 4.32 7.50
CA LEU A 53 1.91 4.07 7.28
C LEU A 53 1.22 5.38 6.92
N VAL A 54 0.61 5.43 5.73
CA VAL A 54 -0.05 6.61 5.18
C VAL A 54 -1.53 6.29 4.96
N ALA A 55 -2.42 7.18 5.38
CA ALA A 55 -3.84 7.03 5.08
C ALA A 55 -4.05 7.07 3.56
N LEU A 56 -4.91 6.21 3.02
CA LEU A 56 -5.20 6.17 1.59
C LEU A 56 -5.68 7.53 1.06
N SER A 57 -6.41 8.29 1.87
CA SER A 57 -6.84 9.65 1.56
C SER A 57 -5.71 10.63 1.27
N HIS A 58 -4.51 10.41 1.81
CA HIS A 58 -3.33 11.25 1.53
C HIS A 58 -2.54 10.76 0.31
N VAL A 59 -2.68 9.47 -0.04
CA VAL A 59 -2.05 8.86 -1.20
C VAL A 59 -2.78 9.24 -2.49
N LEU A 60 -4.09 9.48 -2.43
CA LEU A 60 -4.85 10.02 -3.55
C LEU A 60 -4.68 11.55 -3.65
N ASP A 61 -4.81 12.09 -4.87
CA ASP A 61 -4.88 13.53 -5.10
C ASP A 61 -6.14 14.17 -4.47
N GLU A 62 -6.16 15.50 -4.36
CA GLU A 62 -7.27 16.23 -3.73
C GLU A 62 -8.61 15.96 -4.43
N THR A 63 -8.58 15.73 -5.75
CA THR A 63 -9.74 15.45 -6.59
C THR A 63 -10.17 13.97 -6.57
N ARG A 64 -9.37 13.09 -5.96
CA ARG A 64 -9.55 11.63 -5.90
C ARG A 64 -9.71 10.99 -7.29
N THR A 65 -8.96 11.51 -8.25
CA THR A 65 -8.90 11.05 -9.64
C THR A 65 -7.59 10.37 -9.97
N GLY A 66 -6.59 10.49 -9.10
CA GLY A 66 -5.26 9.95 -9.30
C GLY A 66 -4.49 9.84 -7.99
N ILE A 67 -3.18 9.67 -8.13
CA ILE A 67 -2.23 9.62 -7.01
C ILE A 67 -1.75 11.04 -6.72
N ASN A 68 -1.55 11.34 -5.45
CA ASN A 68 -0.92 12.58 -5.02
C ASN A 68 0.52 12.64 -5.57
N PRO A 69 0.93 13.76 -6.21
CA PRO A 69 2.27 13.91 -6.80
C PRO A 69 3.45 13.55 -5.88
N LEU A 70 3.26 13.65 -4.56
CA LEU A 70 4.24 13.24 -3.56
C LEU A 70 4.59 11.74 -3.57
N PHE A 71 3.76 10.90 -4.19
CA PHE A 71 3.95 9.45 -4.27
C PHE A 71 4.15 8.94 -5.70
N GLU A 72 4.15 9.82 -6.71
CA GLU A 72 4.26 9.43 -8.12
C GLU A 72 5.55 8.65 -8.41
N GLN A 73 6.68 9.08 -7.83
CA GLN A 73 7.97 8.43 -8.06
C GLN A 73 7.98 7.00 -7.54
N GLU A 74 7.44 6.77 -6.34
CA GLU A 74 7.35 5.46 -5.71
C GLU A 74 6.38 4.55 -6.45
N PHE A 75 5.21 5.08 -6.86
CA PHE A 75 4.23 4.31 -7.63
C PHE A 75 4.77 3.90 -9.00
N ALA A 76 5.44 4.81 -9.70
CA ALA A 76 6.07 4.53 -10.98
C ALA A 76 7.21 3.49 -10.81
N ALA A 77 8.08 3.67 -9.82
CA ALA A 77 9.16 2.74 -9.53
C ALA A 77 8.66 1.34 -9.12
N ALA A 78 7.49 1.26 -8.49
CA ALA A 78 6.84 0.01 -8.10
C ALA A 78 5.88 -0.56 -9.16
N GLU A 79 5.76 0.10 -10.33
CA GLU A 79 4.87 -0.29 -11.43
C GLU A 79 3.41 -0.47 -10.98
N LEU A 80 2.90 0.46 -10.17
CA LEU A 80 1.60 0.36 -9.49
C LEU A 80 0.43 1.03 -10.23
N ASP A 81 0.60 1.43 -11.49
CA ASP A 81 -0.44 2.12 -12.27
C ASP A 81 -1.76 1.30 -12.35
N TRP A 82 -1.65 -0.03 -12.40
CA TRP A 82 -2.80 -0.92 -12.38
C TRP A 82 -3.62 -0.80 -11.08
N LEU A 83 -3.00 -0.45 -9.96
CA LEU A 83 -3.63 -0.43 -8.64
C LEU A 83 -4.42 0.88 -8.41
N VAL A 84 -3.98 1.99 -9.01
CA VAL A 84 -4.57 3.33 -8.84
C VAL A 84 -6.10 3.37 -8.99
N PRO A 85 -6.73 2.88 -10.09
CA PRO A 85 -8.18 2.94 -10.24
C PRO A 85 -8.93 2.15 -9.16
N ARG A 86 -8.32 1.09 -8.63
CA ARG A 86 -8.91 0.27 -7.55
C ARG A 86 -8.82 1.00 -6.21
N LEU A 87 -7.72 1.71 -5.95
CA LEU A 87 -7.56 2.52 -4.74
C LEU A 87 -8.55 3.68 -4.67
N ILE A 88 -8.83 4.32 -5.80
CA ILE A 88 -9.86 5.37 -5.90
C ILE A 88 -11.23 4.81 -5.51
N ARG A 89 -11.60 3.66 -6.09
CA ARG A 89 -12.88 2.97 -5.79
C ARG A 89 -12.95 2.48 -4.35
N LEU A 90 -11.85 1.94 -3.82
CA LEU A 90 -11.72 1.54 -2.42
C LEU A 90 -11.95 2.71 -1.47
N HIS A 91 -11.34 3.87 -1.76
CA HIS A 91 -11.61 5.09 -0.99
C HIS A 91 -13.06 5.56 -1.19
N GLY A 92 -13.65 5.35 -2.37
CA GLY A 92 -15.08 5.57 -2.61
C GLY A 92 -16.02 4.69 -1.77
N GLY A 93 -15.49 3.69 -1.06
CA GLY A 93 -16.25 2.76 -0.23
C GLY A 93 -16.64 1.47 -0.95
N GLU A 94 -16.17 1.25 -2.17
CA GLU A 94 -16.39 -0.01 -2.89
C GLU A 94 -15.49 -1.12 -2.32
N ASP A 95 -16.04 -2.33 -2.20
CA ASP A 95 -15.23 -3.51 -1.91
C ASP A 95 -14.60 -4.04 -3.20
N VAL A 96 -13.32 -3.71 -3.38
CA VAL A 96 -12.49 -4.11 -4.54
C VAL A 96 -11.44 -5.16 -4.17
N THR A 97 -11.59 -5.82 -3.02
CA THR A 97 -10.59 -6.75 -2.48
C THR A 97 -10.25 -7.87 -3.47
N ASP A 98 -11.27 -8.58 -3.97
CA ASP A 98 -11.07 -9.70 -4.91
C ASP A 98 -10.54 -9.24 -6.28
N GLU A 99 -10.86 -8.00 -6.67
CA GLU A 99 -10.38 -7.39 -7.91
C GLU A 99 -8.88 -7.07 -7.81
N ILE A 100 -8.43 -6.49 -6.69
CA ILE A 100 -7.00 -6.24 -6.42
C ILE A 100 -6.24 -7.57 -6.41
N MET A 101 -6.78 -8.59 -5.73
CA MET A 101 -6.16 -9.92 -5.64
C MET A 101 -6.06 -10.60 -7.01
N SER A 102 -7.06 -10.42 -7.87
CA SER A 102 -7.08 -11.00 -9.21
C SER A 102 -6.13 -10.28 -10.16
N ALA A 103 -6.13 -8.94 -10.16
CA ALA A 103 -5.20 -8.14 -10.95
C ALA A 103 -3.74 -8.42 -10.58
N TYR A 104 -3.43 -8.50 -9.27
CA TYR A 104 -2.09 -8.88 -8.81
C TYR A 104 -1.69 -10.26 -9.33
N ARG A 105 -2.60 -11.23 -9.30
CA ARG A 105 -2.34 -12.59 -9.79
C ARG A 105 -2.12 -12.64 -11.29
N GLU A 106 -2.89 -11.87 -12.07
CA GLU A 106 -2.72 -11.75 -13.51
C GLU A 106 -1.36 -11.15 -13.86
N GLN A 107 -0.91 -10.14 -13.11
CA GLN A 107 0.37 -9.47 -13.35
C GLN A 107 1.59 -10.29 -12.87
N HIS A 108 1.49 -10.97 -11.73
CA HIS A 108 2.65 -11.60 -11.08
C HIS A 108 2.62 -13.14 -11.07
N GLY A 109 1.55 -13.76 -11.56
CA GLY A 109 1.39 -15.22 -11.61
C GLY A 109 1.22 -15.89 -10.24
N LYS A 110 1.11 -15.13 -9.15
CA LYS A 110 1.00 -15.61 -7.77
C LYS A 110 0.06 -14.72 -6.95
N ARG A 111 -0.35 -15.18 -5.77
CA ARG A 111 -1.12 -14.35 -4.82
C ARG A 111 -0.19 -13.39 -4.09
N PRO A 112 -0.67 -12.20 -3.70
CA PRO A 112 0.13 -11.29 -2.88
C PRO A 112 0.39 -11.89 -1.51
N GLU A 113 1.58 -11.62 -0.98
CA GLU A 113 1.95 -11.96 0.40
C GLU A 113 1.16 -11.08 1.38
N THR A 114 1.01 -11.56 2.62
CA THR A 114 0.39 -10.77 3.69
C THR A 114 1.38 -10.47 4.79
N MET A 115 1.50 -9.19 5.15
CA MET A 115 2.34 -8.72 6.26
C MET A 115 1.47 -8.28 7.44
N HIS A 116 1.89 -8.62 8.66
CA HIS A 116 1.26 -8.14 9.88
C HIS A 116 2.09 -7.01 10.49
N VAL A 117 1.50 -5.82 10.60
CA VAL A 117 2.15 -4.66 11.22
C VAL A 117 1.47 -4.37 12.56
N SER A 118 2.24 -4.47 13.64
CA SER A 118 1.78 -4.11 14.99
C SER A 118 1.81 -2.59 15.15
N ARG A 119 0.66 -1.98 15.42
CA ARG A 119 0.58 -0.55 15.77
C ARG A 119 1.25 -0.34 17.14
N HIS A 120 2.54 0.00 17.16
CA HIS A 120 3.16 0.51 18.38
C HIS A 120 2.70 1.96 18.51
N GLY A 121 1.84 2.21 19.51
CA GLY A 121 1.47 3.57 19.89
C GLY A 121 2.73 4.30 20.35
N SER A 122 3.02 5.42 19.69
CA SER A 122 3.84 6.48 20.29
C SER A 122 2.98 7.29 21.26
#